data_AF-A0A7C4T626-F1
#
_entry.id   AF-A0A7C4T626-F1
#
_cell.length_a   1.000
_cell.length_b   1.000
_cell.length_c   1.000
_cell.angle_alpha   90.00
_cell.angle_beta   90.00
_cell.angle_gamma   90.00
#
_symmetry.space_group_name_H-M   'P 1'
#
loop_
_entity.id
_entity.type
_entity.pdbx_description
1 polymer ?
#
loop_
_entity_poly.entity_id
_entity_poly.type
_entity_poly.pdbx_seq_one_letter_code
_entity_poly.pdbx_strand_id
1 'polypeptide(L)'
;AMVMEWGMGEQLGPVNYSSDPASEAYMMQFGPEFSQKTAEMIDAEVRKIIDTAYTEASDLLETNRDKVDALAKALLKYETLDADDVKLILSGGSLEKPTLNDLLAKEQTKAHNETPAPEEYRKDY
;
A
#
# COMPACT_ATOMS: atom_id res chain seq x y z
N ALA A 1 -4.99 17.81 10.55
CA ALA A 1 -4.78 16.92 11.71
C ALA A 1 -3.49 17.20 12.49
N MET A 2 -2.33 16.58 12.23
CA MET A 2 -1.18 16.61 13.19
C MET A 2 -0.67 18.00 13.60
N VAL A 3 -0.29 18.84 12.64
CA VAL A 3 0.29 20.17 12.95
C VAL A 3 -0.81 21.18 13.28
N MET A 4 -1.88 21.24 12.48
CA MET A 4 -2.91 22.29 12.60
C MET A 4 -3.99 22.01 13.65
N GLU A 5 -4.39 20.76 13.89
CA GLU A 5 -5.50 20.46 14.83
C GLU A 5 -4.96 19.99 16.18
N TRP A 6 -3.94 19.13 16.16
CA TRP A 6 -3.40 18.49 17.37
C TRP A 6 -2.23 19.26 17.97
N GLY A 7 -1.71 20.29 17.28
CA GLY A 7 -0.63 21.13 17.79
C GLY A 7 0.69 20.38 17.99
N MET A 8 0.95 19.35 17.18
CA MET A 8 2.16 18.51 17.28
C MET A 8 3.38 19.12 16.56
N GLY A 9 3.33 20.40 16.16
CA GLY A 9 4.49 21.12 15.62
C GLY A 9 5.32 21.73 16.73
N GLU A 10 6.58 21.32 16.88
CA GLU A 10 7.48 21.78 17.96
C GLU A 10 7.69 23.30 17.92
N GLN A 11 7.74 23.90 16.74
CA GLN A 11 7.93 25.36 16.60
C GLN A 11 6.66 26.18 16.85
N LEU A 12 5.48 25.62 16.56
CA LEU A 12 4.19 26.32 16.66
C LEU A 12 3.55 26.16 18.05
N GLY A 13 3.93 25.11 18.78
CA GLY A 13 3.37 24.78 20.08
C GLY A 13 1.94 24.23 20.00
N PRO A 14 1.30 24.00 21.16
CA PRO A 14 -0.01 23.34 21.25
C PRO A 14 -1.15 24.31 20.93
N VAL A 15 -1.16 24.87 19.72
CA VAL A 15 -2.20 25.78 19.22
C VAL A 15 -2.98 25.08 18.12
N ASN A 16 -4.31 25.20 18.21
CA ASN A 16 -5.20 24.75 17.15
C ASN A 16 -5.35 25.87 16.10
N TYR A 17 -4.91 25.59 14.88
CA TYR A 17 -5.03 26.42 13.67
C TYR A 17 -6.13 25.91 12.73
N SER A 18 -6.92 24.93 13.15
CA SER A 18 -8.02 24.39 12.36
C SER A 18 -9.25 25.28 12.46
N SER A 19 -9.97 25.32 11.36
CA SER A 19 -11.21 26.06 11.21
C SER A 19 -12.40 25.13 11.52
N ASP A 20 -13.36 25.59 12.31
CA ASP A 20 -14.71 25.02 12.38
C ASP A 20 -15.33 25.00 10.95
N PRO A 21 -16.28 24.12 10.59
CA PRO A 21 -16.80 24.04 9.22
C PRO A 21 -17.35 25.36 8.67
N ALA A 22 -17.86 26.23 9.55
CA ALA A 22 -18.27 27.58 9.19
C ALA A 22 -17.09 28.48 8.76
N SER A 23 -15.94 28.33 9.42
CA SER A 23 -14.69 29.04 9.09
C SER A 23 -13.90 28.38 7.95
N GLU A 24 -14.13 27.12 7.61
CA GLU A 24 -13.50 26.49 6.45
C GLU A 24 -14.04 27.06 5.13
N ALA A 25 -15.35 27.31 5.06
CA ALA A 25 -15.97 28.03 3.95
C ALA A 25 -15.42 29.47 3.83
N TYR A 26 -15.14 30.11 4.97
CA TYR A 26 -14.53 31.44 5.02
C TYR A 26 -13.07 31.41 4.56
N MET A 27 -12.28 30.44 5.01
CA MET A 27 -10.88 30.27 4.59
C MET A 27 -10.74 30.01 3.10
N MET A 28 -11.63 29.24 2.49
CA MET A 28 -11.62 29.03 1.04
C MET A 28 -11.92 30.31 0.25
N GLN A 29 -12.65 31.25 0.84
CA GLN A 29 -13.05 32.50 0.18
C GLN A 29 -12.11 33.68 0.48
N PHE A 30 -11.53 33.74 1.68
CA PHE A 30 -10.79 34.90 2.19
C PHE A 30 -9.37 34.58 2.68
N GLY A 31 -8.96 33.31 2.66
CA GLY A 31 -7.64 32.86 3.12
C GLY A 31 -7.59 32.52 4.62
N PRO A 32 -6.47 31.95 5.08
CA PRO A 32 -6.28 31.54 6.47
C PRO A 32 -6.36 32.71 7.47
N GLU A 33 -6.94 32.45 8.65
CA GLU A 33 -7.05 33.44 9.74
C GLU A 33 -5.73 33.68 10.51
N PHE A 34 -4.61 33.16 10.00
CA PHE A 34 -3.27 33.33 10.58
C PHE A 34 -2.32 34.01 9.61
N SER A 35 -1.25 34.61 10.17
CA SER A 35 -0.27 35.34 9.38
C SER A 35 0.43 34.45 8.35
N GLN A 36 0.90 35.04 7.26
CA GLN A 36 1.66 34.30 6.25
C GLN A 36 2.92 33.63 6.82
N LYS A 37 3.58 34.27 7.79
CA LYS A 37 4.69 33.69 8.54
C LYS A 37 4.27 32.40 9.27
N THR A 38 3.07 32.37 9.84
CA THR A 38 2.51 31.18 10.50
C THR A 38 2.22 30.08 9.48
N ALA A 39 1.68 30.44 8.31
CA ALA A 39 1.47 29.49 7.21
C ALA A 39 2.78 28.82 6.77
N GLU A 40 3.83 29.61 6.56
CA GLU A 40 5.16 29.12 6.20
C GLU A 40 5.74 28.16 7.27
N MET A 41 5.53 28.46 8.56
CA MET A 41 5.94 27.57 9.64
C MET A 41 5.16 26.25 9.66
N ILE A 42 3.85 26.29 9.38
CA ILE A 42 3.02 25.08 9.26
C ILE A 42 3.52 24.21 8.11
N ASP A 43 3.75 24.80 6.93
CA ASP A 43 4.26 24.08 5.75
C ASP A 43 5.62 23.44 6.01
N ALA A 44 6.50 24.13 6.74
CA ALA A 44 7.81 23.61 7.12
C ALA A 44 7.71 22.38 8.05
N GLU A 45 6.84 22.42 9.07
CA GLU A 45 6.61 21.28 9.97
C GLU A 45 5.98 20.09 9.23
N VAL A 46 5.00 20.34 8.35
CA VAL A 46 4.38 19.28 7.53
C VAL A 46 5.43 18.60 6.65
N ARG A 47 6.28 19.40 5.99
CA ARG A 47 7.38 18.87 5.18
C ARG A 47 8.35 18.05 6.01
N LYS A 48 8.78 18.55 7.18
CA LYS A 48 9.68 17.83 8.10
C LYS A 48 9.11 16.47 8.49
N ILE A 49 7.82 16.38 8.80
CA ILE A 49 7.18 15.11 9.16
C ILE A 49 7.18 14.13 7.99
N ILE A 50 6.81 14.59 6.78
CA ILE A 50 6.77 13.74 5.59
C ILE A 50 8.18 13.24 5.24
N ASP A 51 9.16 14.13 5.22
CA ASP A 51 10.54 13.80 4.87
C ASP A 51 11.11 12.81 5.88
N THR A 52 10.87 13.02 7.18
CA THR A 52 11.31 12.09 8.25
C THR A 52 10.69 10.71 8.08
N ALA A 53 9.36 10.63 7.91
CA ALA A 53 8.66 9.36 7.73
C ALA A 53 9.12 8.62 6.46
N TYR A 54 9.39 9.35 5.39
CA TYR A 54 9.90 8.79 4.15
C TYR A 54 11.32 8.22 4.33
N THR A 55 12.21 8.98 4.96
CA THR A 55 13.58 8.53 5.27
C THR A 55 13.54 7.30 6.17
N GLU A 56 12.79 7.33 7.27
CA GLU A 56 12.67 6.19 8.18
C GLU A 56 12.13 4.93 7.47
N ALA A 57 11.11 5.08 6.63
CA ALA A 57 10.57 3.97 5.85
C ALA A 57 11.59 3.44 4.83
N SER A 58 12.31 4.33 4.14
CA SER A 58 13.34 3.95 3.17
C SER A 58 14.49 3.21 3.85
N ASP A 59 15.00 3.75 4.96
CA ASP A 59 16.07 3.16 5.75
C ASP A 59 15.66 1.79 6.30
N LEU A 60 14.40 1.65 6.77
CA LEU A 60 13.88 0.38 7.25
C LEU A 60 13.84 -0.67 6.14
N LEU A 61 13.41 -0.29 4.93
CA LEU A 61 13.35 -1.18 3.77
C LEU A 61 14.76 -1.55 3.27
N GLU A 62 15.68 -0.60 3.22
CA GLU A 62 17.07 -0.83 2.80
C GLU A 62 17.82 -1.70 3.81
N THR A 63 17.64 -1.44 5.11
CA THR A 63 18.25 -2.26 6.19
C THR A 63 17.76 -3.70 6.16
N ASN A 64 16.53 -3.94 5.68
CA ASN A 64 15.92 -5.27 5.57
C ASN A 64 15.79 -5.73 4.11
N ARG A 65 16.71 -5.29 3.24
CA ARG A 65 16.62 -5.54 1.79
C ARG A 65 16.52 -7.01 1.43
N ASP A 66 17.23 -7.87 2.15
CA ASP A 66 17.20 -9.33 2.03
C ASP A 66 15.78 -9.90 2.22
N LYS A 67 15.06 -9.42 3.24
CA LYS A 67 13.68 -9.80 3.54
C LYS A 67 12.71 -9.29 2.49
N VAL A 68 12.89 -8.06 2.01
CA VAL A 68 12.09 -7.49 0.91
C VAL A 68 12.26 -8.31 -0.36
N ASP A 69 13.50 -8.67 -0.71
CA ASP A 69 13.79 -9.52 -1.88
C ASP A 69 13.22 -10.93 -1.71
N ALA A 70 13.19 -11.49 -0.50
CA ALA A 70 12.56 -12.77 -0.21
C ALA A 70 11.04 -12.71 -0.43
N LEU A 71 10.37 -11.66 0.05
CA LEU A 71 8.94 -11.44 -0.17
C LEU A 71 8.61 -11.25 -1.66
N ALA A 72 9.43 -10.47 -2.39
CA ALA A 72 9.25 -10.28 -3.83
C ALA A 72 9.37 -11.61 -4.61
N LYS A 73 10.36 -12.43 -4.29
CA LYS A 73 10.52 -13.78 -4.89
C LYS A 73 9.34 -14.69 -4.54
N ALA A 74 8.84 -14.62 -3.31
CA ALA A 74 7.67 -15.39 -2.91
C ALA A 74 6.40 -14.95 -3.65
N LEU A 75 6.16 -13.66 -3.84
CA LEU A 75 5.04 -13.16 -4.65
C LEU A 75 5.13 -13.61 -6.11
N LEU A 76 6.34 -13.64 -6.70
CA LEU A 76 6.53 -14.19 -8.05
C LEU A 76 6.22 -15.69 -8.11
N LYS A 77 6.47 -16.44 -7.03
CA LYS A 77 6.25 -17.89 -6.99
C LYS A 77 4.80 -18.27 -6.67
N TYR A 78 4.12 -17.50 -5.82
CA TYR A 78 2.83 -17.86 -5.24
C TYR A 78 1.70 -16.86 -5.48
N GLU A 79 1.96 -15.76 -6.21
CA GLU A 79 1.02 -14.70 -6.63
C GLU A 79 0.43 -13.84 -5.50
N THR A 80 -0.11 -14.46 -4.46
CA THR A 80 -0.70 -13.78 -3.29
C THR A 80 -0.05 -14.31 -2.01
N LEU A 81 0.10 -13.47 -0.98
CA LEU A 81 0.61 -13.85 0.34
C LEU A 81 -0.33 -13.33 1.42
N ASP A 82 -0.72 -14.19 2.34
CA ASP A 82 -1.46 -13.80 3.54
C ASP A 82 -0.52 -13.29 4.64
N ALA A 83 -1.08 -12.65 5.67
CA ALA A 83 -0.28 -12.09 6.77
C ALA A 83 0.62 -13.14 7.46
N ASP A 84 0.14 -14.38 7.60
CA ASP A 84 0.91 -15.45 8.22
C ASP A 84 2.00 -16.01 7.28
N ASP A 85 1.75 -16.01 5.97
CA ASP A 85 2.77 -16.35 4.96
C ASP A 85 3.94 -15.36 5.02
N VAL A 86 3.62 -14.06 5.10
CA VAL A 86 4.62 -12.99 5.21
C VAL A 86 5.47 -13.19 6.47
N LYS A 87 4.84 -13.42 7.63
CA LYS A 87 5.59 -13.70 8.88
C LYS A 87 6.48 -14.92 8.76
N LEU A 88 6.01 -15.98 8.10
CA LEU A 88 6.78 -17.20 7.90
C LEU A 88 8.01 -16.94 7.02
N ILE A 89 7.84 -16.23 5.89
CA ILE A 89 8.95 -15.86 5.01
C ILE A 89 9.97 -14.97 5.74
N LEU A 90 9.49 -13.97 6.50
CA LEU A 90 10.34 -13.07 7.26
C LEU A 90 11.14 -13.77 8.38
N SER A 91 10.67 -14.92 8.87
CA SER A 91 11.37 -15.76 9.84
C SER A 91 12.22 -16.87 9.20
N GLY A 92 12.29 -16.92 7.87
CA GLY A 92 13.10 -17.90 7.12
C GLY A 92 12.41 -19.25 6.87
N GLY A 93 11.11 -19.35 7.10
CA GLY A 93 10.32 -20.54 6.79
C GLY A 93 9.98 -20.68 5.31
N SER A 94 9.45 -21.86 4.95
CA SER A 94 9.02 -22.18 3.58
C SER A 94 7.51 -22.38 3.50
N LEU A 95 6.91 -21.94 2.40
CA LEU A 95 5.48 -22.07 2.16
C LEU A 95 5.14 -23.41 1.50
N GLU A 96 4.12 -24.08 2.04
CA GLU A 96 3.57 -25.36 1.54
C GLU A 96 2.26 -25.15 0.76
N LYS A 97 2.21 -24.16 -0.13
CA LYS A 97 1.06 -23.92 -1.01
C LYS A 97 1.40 -24.13 -2.49
N PRO A 98 0.40 -24.43 -3.35
CA PRO A 98 0.62 -24.59 -4.78
C PRO A 98 1.25 -23.33 -5.38
N THR A 99 2.24 -23.52 -6.25
CA THR A 99 2.88 -22.41 -6.96
C THR A 99 2.03 -21.93 -8.12
N LEU A 100 2.32 -20.72 -8.61
CA LEU A 100 1.68 -20.18 -9.81
C LEU A 100 1.79 -21.15 -11.00
N ASN A 101 2.96 -21.79 -11.17
CA ASN A 101 3.16 -22.79 -12.22
C ASN A 101 2.24 -24.02 -12.06
N ASP A 102 2.00 -24.46 -10.82
CA ASP A 102 1.10 -25.58 -10.53
C ASP A 102 -0.35 -25.22 -10.84
N LEU A 103 -0.75 -23.96 -10.57
CA LEU A 103 -2.08 -23.46 -10.90
C LEU A 103 -2.29 -23.35 -12.42
N LEU A 104 -1.30 -22.81 -13.14
CA LEU A 104 -1.33 -22.72 -14.60
C LEU A 104 -1.40 -24.11 -15.25
N ALA A 105 -0.64 -25.08 -14.73
CA ALA A 105 -0.69 -26.46 -15.21
C ALA A 105 -2.08 -27.08 -15.02
N LYS A 106 -2.72 -26.86 -13.85
CA LYS A 106 -4.10 -27.33 -13.59
C LYS A 106 -5.10 -26.75 -14.58
N GLU A 107 -5.03 -25.45 -14.86
CA GLU A 107 -5.92 -24.79 -15.83
C GLU A 107 -5.73 -25.35 -17.26
N GLN A 108 -4.50 -25.59 -17.70
CA GLN A 108 -4.23 -26.19 -19.01
C GLN A 108 -4.77 -27.62 -19.14
N THR A 109 -4.63 -28.43 -18.09
CA THR A 109 -5.21 -29.79 -18.10
C THR A 109 -6.74 -29.78 -18.13
N LYS A 110 -7.37 -28.79 -17.50
CA LYS A 110 -8.82 -28.62 -17.52
C LYS A 110 -9.32 -28.20 -18.91
N ALA A 111 -8.65 -27.24 -19.55
CA ALA A 111 -8.99 -26.78 -20.90
C ALA A 111 -8.82 -27.86 -21.98
N HIS A 112 -7.82 -28.74 -21.85
CA HIS A 112 -7.63 -29.86 -22.79
C HIS A 112 -8.73 -30.92 -22.69
N ASN A 113 -9.26 -31.15 -21.49
CA ASN A 113 -10.28 -32.18 -21.23
C ASN A 113 -11.71 -31.71 -21.53
N GLU A 114 -11.94 -30.41 -21.76
CA GLU A 114 -13.26 -29.83 -22.04
C GLU A 114 -13.53 -29.62 -23.55
N THR A 115 -12.67 -30.08 -24.47
CA THR A 115 -13.00 -30.07 -25.91
C THR A 115 -14.09 -31.10 -26.19
N PRO A 116 -15.32 -30.72 -26.59
CA PRO A 116 -16.38 -31.69 -26.83
C PRO A 116 -16.00 -32.56 -28.03
N ALA A 117 -16.24 -33.86 -27.90
CA ALA A 117 -16.09 -34.82 -29.00
C ALA A 117 -16.84 -34.31 -30.24
N PRO A 118 -16.27 -34.40 -31.45
CA PRO A 118 -16.96 -33.92 -32.65
C PRO A 118 -18.30 -34.64 -32.74
N GLU A 119 -19.40 -33.88 -32.78
CA GLU A 119 -20.74 -34.40 -32.99
C GLU A 119 -20.72 -35.32 -34.22
N GLU A 120 -20.90 -36.62 -33.99
CA GLU A 120 -21.05 -37.59 -35.06
C GLU A 120 -22.27 -37.18 -35.89
N TYR A 121 -22.01 -36.58 -37.06
CA TYR A 121 -23.03 -36.40 -38.08
C TYR A 121 -23.61 -37.78 -38.41
N ARG A 122 -24.74 -38.13 -37.80
CA ARG A 122 -25.60 -39.23 -38.27
C ARG A 122 -26.00 -38.91 -39.70
N LYS A 123 -25.31 -39.53 -40.65
CA LYS A 123 -25.79 -39.70 -42.02
C LYS A 123 -26.84 -40.80 -41.99
N ASP A 124 -28.08 -40.40 -41.76
CA ASP A 124 -29.22 -41.22 -42.11
C ASP A 124 -29.32 -41.26 -43.65
N TYR A 125 -28.93 -42.41 -44.23
CA TYR A 125 -29.25 -42.84 -45.58
C TYR A 125 -29.89 -44.22 -45.52
#